data_AF-A0A948WF86-F1
#
_entry.id   AF-A0A948WF86-F1
#
_cell.length_a   1.000
_cell.length_b   1.000
_cell.length_c   1.000
_cell.angle_alpha   90.00
_cell.angle_beta   90.00
_cell.angle_gamma   90.00
#
_symmetry.space_group_name_H-M   'P 1'
#
loop_
_entity.id
_entity.type
_entity.pdbx_description
1 polymer ?
#
loop_
_entity_poly.entity_id
_entity_poly.type
_entity_poly.pdbx_seq_one_letter_code
_entity_poly.pdbx_strand_id
1 'polypeptide(L)'
;MANNTPRSTRESELHANNMYTPPSVLPEPNPEPGMTFHWVATHVMGVADPTNVSKRLREGWVPVKAADHPECMVPGNADGNIEIGGLMLCKMPTELVRKRKDFYDNQAQQQMDSVDNSFLKQSDSRMPLFSEKSSSTSRSRFGSGSK
;
A
#
# COMPACT_ATOMS: atom_id res chain seq x y z
N MET A 1 -64.67 6.11 -5.29
CA MET A 1 -63.56 5.14 -5.22
C MET A 1 -62.28 5.95 -5.11
N ALA A 2 -61.62 5.96 -3.94
CA ALA A 2 -60.40 6.73 -3.72
C ALA A 2 -59.20 5.97 -4.29
N ASN A 3 -58.46 6.61 -5.20
CA ASN A 3 -57.30 6.00 -5.85
C ASN A 3 -56.09 6.13 -4.90
N ASN A 4 -55.69 5.01 -4.31
CA ASN A 4 -54.60 4.93 -3.33
C ASN A 4 -53.28 4.67 -4.07
N THR A 5 -52.66 5.72 -4.61
CA THR A 5 -51.33 5.61 -5.23
C THR A 5 -50.28 5.75 -4.13
N PRO A 6 -49.46 4.72 -3.82
CA PRO A 6 -48.43 4.86 -2.82
C PRO A 6 -47.38 5.86 -3.31
N ARG A 7 -47.15 6.90 -2.51
CA ARG A 7 -46.06 7.86 -2.70
C ARG A 7 -44.75 7.10 -2.55
N SER A 8 -44.21 6.58 -3.66
CA SER A 8 -42.85 6.02 -3.66
C SER A 8 -41.88 7.17 -3.43
N THR A 9 -41.33 7.18 -2.22
CA THR A 9 -40.46 8.20 -1.68
C THR A 9 -39.09 8.06 -2.34
N ARG A 10 -38.83 8.84 -3.41
CA ARG A 10 -37.48 8.96 -3.99
C ARG A 10 -36.41 9.27 -2.93
N GLU A 11 -36.79 9.93 -1.84
CA GLU A 11 -35.92 10.21 -0.70
C GLU A 11 -35.53 8.94 0.08
N SER A 12 -36.40 7.94 0.14
CA SER A 12 -36.11 6.68 0.84
C SER A 12 -35.11 5.79 0.11
N GLU A 13 -35.06 5.87 -1.22
CA GLU A 13 -34.08 5.15 -2.04
C GLU A 13 -32.68 5.77 -1.94
N LEU A 14 -32.57 7.09 -1.75
CA LEU A 14 -31.30 7.80 -1.58
C LEU A 14 -30.60 7.47 -0.25
N HIS A 15 -31.37 7.16 0.80
CA HIS A 15 -30.83 6.82 2.12
C HIS A 15 -30.57 5.32 2.31
N ALA A 16 -31.04 4.45 1.41
CA ALA A 16 -30.99 3.00 1.58
C ALA A 16 -29.58 2.40 1.53
N ASN A 17 -28.58 3.15 1.04
CA ASN A 17 -27.19 2.68 0.90
C ASN A 17 -26.14 3.54 1.64
N ASN A 18 -26.56 4.46 2.51
CA ASN A 18 -25.60 5.24 3.32
C ASN A 18 -25.11 4.40 4.51
N MET A 19 -24.30 3.38 4.23
CA MET A 19 -23.52 2.72 5.26
C MET A 19 -22.44 3.72 5.71
N TYR A 20 -22.46 4.08 7.00
CA TYR A 20 -21.43 4.94 7.59
C TYR A 20 -20.06 4.31 7.33
N THR A 21 -19.23 5.01 6.56
CA THR A 21 -17.83 4.64 6.35
C THR A 21 -17.00 5.61 7.18
N PRO A 22 -16.18 5.11 8.12
CA PRO A 22 -15.32 6.00 8.89
C PRO A 22 -14.40 6.76 7.93
N PRO A 23 -14.18 8.06 8.15
CA PRO A 23 -13.27 8.82 7.32
C PRO A 23 -11.87 8.21 7.40
N SER A 24 -11.23 7.98 6.25
CA SER A 24 -9.81 7.67 6.21
C SER A 24 -9.02 8.83 6.82
N VAL A 25 -7.95 8.52 7.54
CA VAL A 25 -7.04 9.54 8.11
C VAL A 25 -6.36 10.33 6.99
N LEU A 26 -6.13 9.69 5.84
CA LEU A 26 -5.51 10.30 4.68
C LEU A 26 -6.49 10.33 3.51
N PRO A 27 -6.71 11.50 2.87
CA PRO A 27 -7.50 11.58 1.66
C PRO A 27 -6.76 10.88 0.52
N GLU A 28 -7.51 10.23 -0.34
CA GLU A 28 -6.97 9.58 -1.53
C GLU A 28 -7.07 10.57 -2.70
N PRO A 29 -5.96 10.99 -3.32
CA PRO A 29 -6.00 11.82 -4.51
C PRO A 29 -6.59 11.03 -5.69
N ASN A 30 -7.23 11.73 -6.63
CA ASN A 30 -7.71 11.07 -7.84
C ASN A 30 -6.53 10.45 -8.62
N PRO A 31 -6.66 9.20 -9.10
CA PRO A 31 -5.58 8.54 -9.82
C PRO A 31 -5.30 9.25 -11.15
N GLU A 32 -4.07 9.74 -11.31
CA GLU A 32 -3.55 10.29 -12.56
C GLU A 32 -2.93 9.16 -13.40
N PRO A 33 -3.29 9.01 -14.69
CA PRO A 33 -2.71 7.98 -15.54
C PRO A 33 -1.17 8.08 -15.63
N GLY A 34 -0.49 6.98 -15.30
CA GLY A 34 0.97 6.89 -15.36
C GLY A 34 1.72 7.59 -14.21
N MET A 35 1.01 8.13 -13.22
CA MET A 35 1.57 8.65 -11.99
C MET A 35 1.16 7.79 -10.80
N THR A 36 2.03 7.72 -9.82
CA THR A 36 1.78 7.06 -8.55
C THR A 36 1.96 8.05 -7.44
N PHE A 37 1.01 8.06 -6.51
CA PHE A 37 1.02 8.91 -5.33
C PHE A 37 1.56 8.15 -4.12
N HIS A 38 2.30 8.85 -3.27
CA HIS A 38 2.84 8.30 -2.03
C HIS A 38 2.98 9.38 -0.98
N TRP A 39 2.61 9.03 0.25
CA TRP A 39 2.77 9.89 1.42
C TRP A 39 4.18 9.77 1.98
N VAL A 40 4.95 10.85 1.93
CA VAL A 40 6.31 10.93 2.46
C VAL A 40 6.29 11.56 3.84
N ALA A 41 6.84 10.87 4.83
CA ALA A 41 6.95 11.43 6.19
C ALA A 41 7.88 12.65 6.22
N THR A 42 7.32 13.79 6.63
CA THR A 42 8.03 15.04 6.96
C THR A 42 8.36 15.11 8.44
N HIS A 43 7.53 14.51 9.30
CA HIS A 43 7.75 14.46 10.74
C HIS A 43 7.51 13.04 11.27
N VAL A 44 8.34 12.60 12.21
CA VAL A 44 8.20 11.33 12.92
C VAL A 44 8.20 11.63 14.41
N MET A 45 7.13 11.23 15.11
CA MET A 45 6.96 11.51 16.55
C MET A 45 7.11 13.01 16.91
N GLY A 46 6.64 13.90 16.03
CA GLY A 46 6.72 15.35 16.21
C GLY A 46 8.08 15.97 15.89
N VAL A 47 9.09 15.17 15.52
CA VAL A 47 10.40 15.66 15.09
C VAL A 47 10.46 15.71 13.57
N ALA A 48 10.91 16.82 13.01
CA ALA A 48 11.10 16.96 11.57
C ALA A 48 12.19 15.99 11.07
N ASP A 49 11.90 15.27 9.99
CA ASP A 49 12.83 14.36 9.31
C ASP A 49 13.18 14.88 7.89
N PRO A 50 14.03 15.92 7.80
CA PRO A 50 14.46 16.46 6.51
C PRO A 50 15.33 15.46 5.72
N THR A 51 15.90 14.45 6.38
CA THR A 51 16.72 13.42 5.73
C THR A 51 15.84 12.51 4.88
N ASN A 52 14.70 12.06 5.40
CA ASN A 52 13.76 11.27 4.61
C ASN A 52 13.21 12.10 3.43
N VAL A 53 12.75 13.33 3.68
CA VAL A 53 12.22 14.20 2.61
C VAL A 53 13.26 14.41 1.51
N SER A 54 14.48 14.83 1.85
CA SER A 54 15.55 15.06 0.87
C SER A 54 15.97 13.79 0.12
N LYS A 55 15.92 12.62 0.78
CA LYS A 55 16.14 11.33 0.12
C LYS A 55 15.05 11.04 -0.91
N ARG A 56 13.77 11.22 -0.55
CA ARG A 56 12.64 10.99 -1.47
C ARG A 56 12.68 11.95 -2.66
N LEU A 57 12.99 13.23 -2.44
CA LEU A 57 13.12 14.19 -3.54
C LEU A 57 14.23 13.80 -4.51
N ARG A 58 15.39 13.35 -4.02
CA ARG A 58 16.48 12.84 -4.87
C ARG A 58 16.14 11.53 -5.58
N GLU A 59 15.24 10.73 -5.02
CA GLU A 59 14.71 9.52 -5.67
C GLU A 59 13.72 9.84 -6.81
N GLY A 60 13.32 11.09 -6.98
CA GLY A 60 12.41 11.54 -8.05
C GLY A 60 10.96 11.77 -7.61
N TRP A 61 10.68 11.74 -6.30
CA TRP A 61 9.37 12.13 -5.78
C TRP A 61 9.21 13.65 -5.86
N VAL A 62 8.07 14.10 -6.40
CA VAL A 62 7.73 15.52 -6.52
C VAL A 62 6.55 15.84 -5.60
N PRO A 63 6.65 16.85 -4.73
CA PRO A 63 5.52 17.28 -3.88
C PRO A 63 4.32 17.72 -4.72
N VAL A 64 3.13 17.33 -4.28
CA VAL A 64 1.87 17.67 -4.94
C VAL A 64 1.31 18.95 -4.36
N LYS A 65 0.89 19.88 -5.23
CA LYS A 65 0.27 21.14 -4.82
C LYS A 65 -1.18 20.92 -4.44
N ALA A 66 -1.64 21.63 -3.40
CA ALA A 66 -3.04 21.59 -2.98
C ALA A 66 -4.00 22.14 -4.05
N ALA A 67 -3.51 23.00 -4.95
CA ALA A 67 -4.28 23.53 -6.07
C ALA A 67 -4.60 22.47 -7.14
N ASP A 68 -3.74 21.46 -7.31
CA ASP A 68 -3.90 20.43 -8.35
C ASP A 68 -4.94 19.38 -7.93
N HIS A 69 -5.10 19.17 -6.62
CA HIS A 69 -6.00 18.17 -6.03
C HIS A 69 -6.93 18.78 -4.98
N PRO A 70 -7.92 19.59 -5.39
CA PRO A 70 -8.90 20.17 -4.46
C PRO A 70 -9.77 19.13 -3.76
N GLU A 71 -9.89 17.92 -4.32
CA GLU A 71 -10.63 16.79 -3.73
C GLU A 71 -10.04 16.33 -2.40
N CYS A 72 -8.75 16.57 -2.15
CA CYS A 72 -8.13 16.20 -0.88
C CYS A 72 -8.61 17.09 0.28
N MET A 73 -9.25 18.23 0.00
CA MET A 73 -9.83 19.16 0.99
C MET A 73 -8.84 19.59 2.09
N VAL A 74 -7.55 19.59 1.77
CA VAL A 74 -6.46 19.92 2.70
C VAL A 74 -5.86 21.24 2.26
N PRO A 75 -5.77 22.23 3.17
CA PRO A 75 -5.10 23.48 2.85
C PRO A 75 -3.62 23.21 2.56
N GLY A 76 -3.07 23.89 1.55
CA GLY A 76 -1.64 23.82 1.28
C GLY A 76 -0.83 24.34 2.47
N ASN A 77 0.34 23.74 2.69
CA ASN A 77 1.32 24.26 3.64
C ASN A 77 1.92 25.59 3.15
N ALA A 78 2.95 26.11 3.83
CA ALA A 78 3.60 27.38 3.46
C ALA A 78 4.11 27.41 2.00
N ASP A 79 4.49 26.26 1.45
CA ASP A 79 4.94 26.10 0.07
C ASP A 79 3.79 25.74 -0.89
N GLY A 80 2.56 25.60 -0.39
CA GLY A 80 1.37 25.20 -1.14
C GLY A 80 1.25 23.70 -1.41
N ASN A 81 2.04 22.87 -0.72
CA ASN A 81 2.00 21.42 -0.86
C ASN A 81 0.94 20.79 0.06
N ILE A 82 0.40 19.64 -0.34
CA ILE A 82 -0.54 18.88 0.51
C ILE A 82 0.25 18.19 1.63
N GLU A 83 -0.02 18.59 2.88
CA GLU A 83 0.61 18.01 4.07
C GLU A 83 -0.43 17.80 5.18
N ILE A 84 -0.42 16.61 5.78
CA ILE A 84 -1.35 16.22 6.84
C ILE A 84 -0.57 15.43 7.90
N GLY A 85 -0.62 15.86 9.15
CA GLY A 85 -0.11 15.07 10.28
C GLY A 85 1.37 14.65 10.17
N GLY A 86 2.20 15.46 9.52
CA GLY A 86 3.62 15.14 9.29
C GLY A 86 3.87 14.22 8.09
N LEU A 87 2.90 14.11 7.17
CA LEU A 87 3.03 13.40 5.90
C LEU A 87 2.76 14.38 4.75
N MET A 88 3.63 14.42 3.76
CA MET A 88 3.48 15.22 2.54
C MET A 88 3.14 14.31 1.36
N LEU A 89 2.13 14.68 0.58
CA LEU A 89 1.78 13.94 -0.63
C LEU A 89 2.79 14.24 -1.74
N CYS A 90 3.37 13.18 -2.28
CA CYS A 90 4.27 13.25 -3.42
C CYS A 90 3.76 12.37 -4.57
N LYS A 91 4.14 12.72 -5.80
CA LYS A 91 3.91 11.91 -6.99
C LYS A 91 5.20 11.57 -7.71
N MET A 92 5.20 10.45 -8.42
CA MET A 92 6.30 10.01 -9.28
C MET A 92 5.73 9.17 -10.43
N PRO A 93 6.35 9.18 -11.63
CA PRO A 93 5.94 8.30 -12.72
C PRO A 93 5.94 6.83 -12.30
N THR A 94 4.86 6.11 -12.61
CA THR A 94 4.69 4.69 -12.24
C THR A 94 5.83 3.81 -12.76
N GLU A 95 6.36 4.13 -13.94
CA GLU A 95 7.52 3.44 -14.52
C GLU A 95 8.77 3.52 -13.63
N LEU A 96 9.04 4.67 -13.00
CA LEU A 96 10.17 4.82 -12.09
C LEU A 96 9.95 4.07 -10.78
N VAL A 97 8.73 4.09 -10.25
CA VAL A 97 8.35 3.30 -9.08
C VAL A 97 8.60 1.82 -9.34
N ARG A 98 8.16 1.33 -10.50
CA ARG A 98 8.33 -0.06 -10.91
C ARG A 98 9.80 -0.44 -11.05
N LYS A 99 10.58 0.33 -11.81
CA LYS A 99 12.03 0.08 -11.96
C LYS A 99 12.76 0.04 -10.63
N ARG A 100 12.39 0.93 -9.71
CA ARG A 100 12.93 0.95 -8.35
C ARG A 100 12.56 -0.32 -7.59
N LYS A 101 11.29 -0.73 -7.64
CA LYS A 101 10.82 -1.96 -7.01
C LYS A 101 11.61 -3.16 -7.53
N ASP A 102 11.71 -3.30 -8.85
CA ASP A 102 12.45 -4.38 -9.49
C ASP A 102 13.93 -4.40 -9.05
N PHE A 103 14.58 -3.23 -8.92
CA PHE A 103 15.96 -3.14 -8.44
C PHE A 103 16.13 -3.68 -7.02
N TYR A 104 15.27 -3.26 -6.08
CA TYR A 104 15.37 -3.72 -4.69
C TYR A 104 14.92 -5.16 -4.51
N ASP A 105 13.92 -5.61 -5.26
CA ASP A 105 13.47 -7.01 -5.27
C ASP A 105 14.62 -7.92 -5.77
N ASN A 106 15.32 -7.52 -6.85
CA ASN A 106 16.50 -8.24 -7.36
C ASN A 106 17.65 -8.24 -6.34
N GLN A 107 17.90 -7.12 -5.66
CA GLN A 107 18.94 -7.04 -4.63
C GLN A 107 18.61 -7.94 -3.42
N ALA A 108 17.34 -7.99 -3.00
CA ALA A 108 16.89 -8.87 -1.92
C ALA A 108 17.05 -10.34 -2.31
N GLN A 109 16.68 -10.70 -3.54
CA GLN A 109 16.86 -12.07 -4.04
C GLN A 109 18.33 -12.49 -4.04
N GLN A 110 19.23 -11.63 -4.54
CA GLN A 110 20.67 -11.91 -4.54
C GLN A 110 21.24 -12.10 -3.13
N GLN A 111 20.71 -11.38 -2.13
CA GLN A 111 21.12 -11.57 -0.74
C GLN A 111 20.66 -12.93 -0.21
N MET A 112 19.42 -13.35 -0.51
CA MET A 112 18.90 -14.68 -0.12
C MET A 112 19.74 -15.79 -0.76
N ASP A 113 19.97 -15.70 -2.07
CA ASP A 113 20.77 -16.69 -2.81
C ASP A 113 22.21 -16.74 -2.28
N SER A 114 22.79 -15.60 -1.88
CA SER A 114 24.13 -15.57 -1.29
C SER A 114 24.20 -16.27 0.07
N VAL A 115 23.16 -16.13 0.90
CA VAL A 115 23.07 -16.82 2.19
C VAL A 115 22.96 -18.32 1.96
N ASP A 116 22.06 -18.74 1.06
CA ASP A 116 21.89 -20.15 0.72
C ASP A 116 23.18 -20.76 0.16
N ASN A 117 23.87 -20.05 -0.74
CA ASN A 117 25.15 -20.50 -1.29
C ASN A 117 26.26 -20.60 -0.23
N SER A 118 26.36 -19.64 0.69
CA SER A 118 27.33 -19.71 1.79
C SER A 118 27.02 -20.88 2.74
N PHE A 119 25.74 -21.12 3.00
CA PHE A 119 25.28 -22.20 3.86
C PHE A 119 25.52 -23.57 3.23
N LEU A 120 25.19 -23.75 1.94
CA LEU A 120 25.43 -24.99 1.19
C LEU A 120 26.92 -25.32 1.09
N LYS A 121 27.80 -24.33 0.94
CA LYS A 121 29.27 -24.53 0.97
C LYS A 121 29.78 -25.07 2.30
N GLN A 122 29.11 -24.75 3.41
CA GLN A 122 29.48 -25.19 4.75
C GLN A 122 28.77 -26.50 5.15
N SER A 123 27.84 -27.00 4.34
CA SER A 123 27.14 -28.24 4.62
C SER A 123 28.03 -29.47 4.38
N ASP A 124 28.17 -30.32 5.39
CA ASP A 124 28.79 -31.63 5.23
C ASP A 124 27.80 -32.56 4.50
N SER A 125 28.23 -33.17 3.39
CA SER A 125 27.43 -34.08 2.58
C SER A 125 26.86 -35.28 3.36
N ARG A 126 27.41 -35.62 4.53
CA ARG A 126 26.94 -36.73 5.39
C ARG A 126 25.86 -36.30 6.40
N MET A 127 25.64 -35.00 6.59
CA MET A 127 24.57 -34.45 7.41
C MET A 127 23.92 -33.26 6.69
N PRO A 128 23.04 -33.52 5.71
CA PRO A 128 22.31 -32.45 5.04
C PRO A 128 21.33 -31.79 6.03
N LEU A 129 21.56 -30.51 6.31
CA LEU A 129 20.73 -29.70 7.22
C LEU A 129 19.38 -29.29 6.61
N PHE A 130 19.16 -29.57 5.32
CA PHE A 130 17.86 -29.41 4.66
C PHE A 130 17.17 -30.78 4.52
N SER A 131 16.13 -31.01 5.31
CA SER A 131 15.01 -31.83 4.87
C SER A 131 14.29 -31.00 3.83
N GLU A 132 14.33 -31.41 2.56
CA GLU A 132 13.44 -30.84 1.55
C GLU A 132 12.02 -30.84 2.14
N LYS A 133 11.46 -29.66 2.27
CA LYS A 133 10.07 -29.45 2.66
C LYS A 133 9.23 -29.89 1.47
N SER A 134 9.16 -31.19 1.23
CA SER A 134 8.02 -31.76 0.53
C SER A 134 6.84 -31.65 1.50
N SER A 135 6.25 -30.46 1.57
CA SER A 135 4.87 -30.33 1.99
C SER A 135 4.00 -30.95 0.90
N SER A 136 4.12 -32.27 0.71
CA SER A 136 3.07 -33.08 0.17
C SER A 136 2.01 -33.10 1.25
N THR A 137 1.10 -32.12 1.20
CA THR A 137 -0.21 -32.28 1.83
C THR A 137 -0.90 -33.40 1.06
N SER A 138 -0.52 -34.64 1.35
CA SER A 138 -1.33 -35.79 0.99
C SER A 138 -2.62 -35.59 1.75
N ARG A 139 -3.68 -35.29 1.01
CA ARG A 139 -5.06 -35.35 1.49
C ARG A 139 -5.34 -36.82 1.81
N SER A 140 -4.86 -37.30 2.95
CA SER A 140 -5.23 -38.62 3.46
C SER A 140 -6.60 -38.48 4.11
N ARG A 141 -7.61 -38.69 3.27
CA ARG A 141 -8.95 -39.11 3.64
C ARG A 141 -8.81 -40.39 4.49
N PHE A 142 -8.82 -40.29 5.82
CA PHE A 142 -8.92 -41.45 6.70
C PHE A 142 -9.78 -41.13 7.93
N GLY A 143 -10.95 -41.78 8.00
CA GLY A 143 -11.64 -42.03 9.27
C GLY A 143 -12.88 -41.20 9.60
N SER A 144 -13.91 -41.17 8.74
CA SER A 144 -15.29 -41.06 9.24
C SER A 144 -15.67 -42.39 9.89
N GLY A 145 -15.27 -42.59 11.14
CA GLY A 145 -15.62 -43.74 11.96
C GLY A 145 -16.77 -43.39 12.89
N SER A 146 -17.97 -43.86 12.55
CA SER A 146 -19.16 -43.82 13.40
C SER A 146 -18.96 -44.67 14.66
N LYS A 147 -19.20 -44.09 15.84
CA LYS A 147 -19.82 -44.75 16.99
C LYS A 147 -20.28 -43.72 18.02
#